data_AF-A0A0D1YIU5-F1
#
_entry.id   AF-A0A0D1YIU5-F1
#
_cell.length_a   1.000
_cell.length_b   1.000
_cell.length_c   1.000
_cell.angle_alpha   90.00
_cell.angle_beta   90.00
_cell.angle_gamma   90.00
#
_symmetry.space_group_name_H-M   'P 1'
#
loop_
_entity.id
_entity.type
_entity.pdbx_description
1 polymer ?
#
loop_
_entity_poly.entity_id
_entity_poly.type
_entity_poly.pdbx_seq_one_letter_code
_entity_poly.pdbx_strand_id
1 'polypeptide(L)'
;MEEHVVGVLGGGQLGRMLVEAASRLNIKVAVLDSENAPAKQINQIASDLHVTGSFAKASDVRELASRCDVLTYEIEHVDTKILEELEGEKAFVDGTQWGRIQPSWKTIRTIQDKFLQKQHYAKYGLSTAKSIAVGTSHPQGLKDIADELGYPLMLKSRTEAYDGRGNYPVKSVSDIEPALKALGDRPLYAEKWANFKMELAVMVIKTAQEANIDAWESMTMAYPTVETIHEDSICKLVYAPARGVSKQVSQAAQELARRAVSTFPGTGVFGVELFLLQDDSLVINEIAPRPHNSGHYTIEACHMSQYQAQVRAILPELASRIPPGSTDLRVPAAIMLNILGGPQPDSHLLVVNAARDVAGAEVHLYGKGAGRPGRKMGHITITGASMSECEAKIHPLVQMVNAVRAHRSSSSSAASATAITNTYTELMKSNPTPPPKPVVAVCMGSDTDLATLKSGLTILKTMGIPYDVHITSAHRTPKYMLEFAEKAASQGYKAIIAAAGGAAHLPGMMASETSVPVIGVPVKASSLDGMDSLLSIVQMPRGVPVATVGIGNSTNAAILAARIVGTSEIKAQQWVEEHLKNMEHENMEKERRLQREGWEVYKKLDS
;
A
#
# COMPACT_ATOMS: atom_id res chain seq x y z
N MET A 1 26.42 -12.54 -18.66
CA MET A 1 25.28 -11.75 -19.18
C MET A 1 25.88 -10.88 -20.24
N GLU A 2 25.30 -10.84 -21.44
CA GLU A 2 25.73 -9.88 -22.47
C GLU A 2 25.74 -8.46 -21.86
N GLU A 3 26.77 -7.66 -22.18
CA GLU A 3 26.95 -6.31 -21.63
C GLU A 3 25.95 -5.32 -22.28
N HIS A 4 24.64 -5.49 -22.04
CA HIS A 4 23.67 -4.50 -22.49
C HIS A 4 23.79 -3.21 -21.67
N VAL A 5 23.80 -2.08 -22.36
CA VAL A 5 23.71 -0.74 -21.79
C VAL A 5 22.27 -0.24 -21.89
N VAL A 6 21.70 0.13 -20.75
CA VAL A 6 20.34 0.73 -20.68
C VAL A 6 20.46 2.25 -20.69
N GLY A 7 19.92 2.91 -21.72
CA GLY A 7 19.77 4.36 -21.76
C GLY A 7 18.47 4.80 -21.09
N VAL A 8 18.52 5.81 -20.22
CA VAL A 8 17.36 6.35 -19.51
C VAL A 8 17.19 7.82 -19.85
N LEU A 9 16.00 8.16 -20.37
CA LEU A 9 15.56 9.52 -20.58
C LEU A 9 14.99 10.09 -19.27
N GLY A 10 15.75 10.99 -18.64
CA GLY A 10 15.49 11.53 -17.31
C GLY A 10 16.39 10.92 -16.22
N GLY A 11 16.92 11.77 -15.36
CA GLY A 11 17.89 11.43 -14.31
C GLY A 11 17.42 11.78 -12.91
N GLY A 12 16.11 11.93 -12.70
CA GLY A 12 15.49 12.19 -11.41
C GLY A 12 15.49 10.99 -10.46
N GLN A 13 14.56 11.00 -9.50
CA GLN A 13 14.57 10.01 -8.42
C GLN A 13 14.29 8.58 -8.89
N LEU A 14 13.46 8.40 -9.93
CA LEU A 14 13.15 7.05 -10.39
C LEU A 14 14.34 6.47 -11.15
N GLY A 15 15.07 7.33 -11.89
CA GLY A 15 16.30 6.97 -12.58
C GLY A 15 17.38 6.58 -11.59
N ARG A 16 17.48 7.29 -10.45
CA ARG A 16 18.39 6.94 -9.36
C ARG A 16 18.13 5.54 -8.81
N MET A 17 16.88 5.25 -8.43
CA MET A 17 16.54 3.92 -7.91
C MET A 17 16.67 2.82 -8.98
N LEU A 18 16.49 3.16 -10.27
CA LEU A 18 16.78 2.26 -11.39
C LEU A 18 18.28 1.96 -11.49
N VAL A 19 19.14 2.96 -11.37
CA VAL A 19 20.60 2.78 -11.35
C VAL A 19 21.01 1.86 -10.20
N GLU A 20 20.48 2.07 -8.99
CA GLU A 20 20.76 1.20 -7.84
C GLU A 20 20.39 -0.26 -8.12
N ALA A 21 19.22 -0.50 -8.71
CA ALA A 21 18.76 -1.84 -9.07
C ALA A 21 19.57 -2.47 -10.21
N ALA A 22 19.93 -1.70 -11.23
CA ALA A 22 20.74 -2.16 -12.36
C ALA A 22 22.17 -2.50 -11.95
N SER A 23 22.75 -1.70 -11.03
CA SER A 23 24.12 -1.88 -10.54
C SER A 23 24.30 -3.22 -9.83
N ARG A 24 23.28 -3.71 -9.12
CA ARG A 24 23.26 -5.06 -8.50
C ARG A 24 23.32 -6.20 -9.53
N LEU A 25 23.00 -5.93 -10.79
CA LEU A 25 23.03 -6.86 -11.90
C LEU A 25 24.25 -6.65 -12.82
N ASN A 26 25.16 -5.74 -12.46
CA ASN A 26 26.27 -5.27 -13.32
C ASN A 26 25.81 -4.74 -14.68
N ILE A 27 24.60 -4.16 -14.75
CA ILE A 27 24.06 -3.55 -15.97
C ILE A 27 24.42 -2.06 -15.95
N LYS A 28 25.10 -1.61 -17.00
CA LYS A 28 25.48 -0.20 -17.18
C LYS A 28 24.22 0.61 -17.55
N VAL A 29 24.07 1.77 -16.94
CA VAL A 29 22.96 2.69 -17.22
C VAL A 29 23.50 4.01 -17.72
N ALA A 30 23.18 4.39 -18.96
CA ALA A 30 23.47 5.71 -19.51
C ALA A 30 22.28 6.65 -19.22
N VAL A 31 22.52 7.88 -18.77
CA VAL A 31 21.45 8.80 -18.37
C VAL A 31 21.53 10.10 -19.17
N LEU A 32 20.40 10.55 -19.71
CA LEU A 32 20.23 11.90 -20.29
C LEU A 32 19.47 12.80 -19.31
N ASP A 33 20.19 13.76 -18.71
CA ASP A 33 19.64 14.83 -17.87
C ASP A 33 20.72 15.89 -17.61
N SER A 34 20.45 16.89 -16.78
CA SER A 34 21.43 17.78 -16.17
C SER A 34 22.61 17.05 -15.52
N GLU A 35 23.77 17.72 -15.43
CA GLU A 35 25.02 17.15 -14.89
C GLU A 35 24.85 16.57 -13.48
N ASN A 36 24.17 17.33 -12.61
CA ASN A 36 23.99 16.99 -11.19
C ASN A 36 22.67 16.23 -10.93
N ALA A 37 22.08 15.61 -11.94
CA ALA A 37 20.83 14.88 -11.78
C ALA A 37 20.97 13.71 -10.77
N PRO A 38 19.95 13.45 -9.92
CA PRO A 38 19.96 12.39 -8.91
C PRO A 38 20.55 11.03 -9.32
N ALA A 39 20.25 10.57 -10.53
CA ALA A 39 20.71 9.28 -11.05
C ALA A 39 22.21 9.28 -11.38
N LYS A 40 22.72 10.37 -11.97
CA LYS A 40 24.14 10.49 -12.35
C LYS A 40 25.06 10.52 -11.14
N GLN A 41 24.60 11.11 -10.03
CA GLN A 41 25.37 11.26 -8.79
C GLN A 41 25.90 9.93 -8.22
N ILE A 42 25.21 8.81 -8.49
CA ILE A 42 25.55 7.49 -7.94
C ILE A 42 26.08 6.51 -8.99
N ASN A 43 26.13 6.90 -10.26
CA ASN A 43 26.35 6.00 -11.38
C ASN A 43 27.78 6.08 -11.93
N GLN A 44 28.77 5.81 -11.07
CA GLN A 44 30.18 5.96 -11.46
C GLN A 44 30.60 5.00 -12.57
N ILE A 45 30.02 3.80 -12.61
CA ILE A 45 30.36 2.71 -13.54
C ILE A 45 30.09 3.08 -15.01
N ALA A 46 29.14 3.99 -15.27
CA ALA A 46 28.71 4.39 -16.60
C ALA A 46 28.79 5.91 -16.81
N SER A 47 29.68 6.59 -16.06
CA SER A 47 29.80 8.06 -16.05
C SER A 47 30.19 8.64 -17.40
N ASP A 48 31.02 7.94 -18.18
CA ASP A 48 31.42 8.26 -19.54
C ASP A 48 30.28 8.10 -20.55
N LEU A 49 29.27 7.28 -20.24
CA LEU A 49 28.11 7.05 -21.10
C LEU A 49 27.01 8.08 -20.90
N HIS A 50 27.07 8.91 -19.85
CA HIS A 50 26.06 9.94 -19.59
C HIS A 50 26.08 11.06 -20.63
N VAL A 51 24.90 11.60 -20.91
CA VAL A 51 24.73 12.77 -21.76
C VAL A 51 24.16 13.90 -20.94
N THR A 52 24.86 15.04 -20.91
CA THR A 52 24.38 16.24 -20.23
C THR A 52 23.62 17.12 -21.20
N GLY A 53 22.30 17.20 -21.00
CA GLY A 53 21.42 17.82 -21.97
C GLY A 53 19.95 17.72 -21.57
N SER A 54 19.07 17.84 -22.56
CA SER A 54 17.62 17.79 -22.37
C SER A 54 16.98 16.70 -23.21
N PHE A 55 16.12 15.89 -22.61
CA PHE A 55 15.28 14.92 -23.34
C PHE A 55 14.21 15.57 -24.22
N ALA A 56 14.05 16.90 -24.17
CA ALA A 56 13.27 17.67 -25.14
C ALA A 56 14.08 18.08 -26.39
N LYS A 57 15.40 17.83 -26.41
CA LYS A 57 16.29 18.19 -27.51
C LYS A 57 16.71 16.94 -28.28
N ALA A 58 16.30 16.85 -29.54
CA ALA A 58 16.50 15.66 -30.38
C ALA A 58 17.98 15.25 -30.52
N SER A 59 18.92 16.20 -30.58
CA SER A 59 20.35 15.87 -30.66
C SER A 59 20.85 15.11 -29.44
N ASP A 60 20.39 15.49 -28.24
CA ASP A 60 20.86 14.91 -26.99
C ASP A 60 20.24 13.51 -26.80
N VAL A 61 19.00 13.33 -27.25
CA VAL A 61 18.34 12.02 -27.31
C VAL A 61 19.06 11.08 -28.27
N ARG A 62 19.46 11.55 -29.46
CA ARG A 62 20.29 10.76 -30.41
C ARG A 62 21.64 10.40 -29.82
N GLU A 63 22.27 11.33 -29.12
CA GLU A 63 23.55 11.10 -28.46
C GLU A 63 23.44 10.03 -27.35
N LEU A 64 22.37 10.05 -26.55
CA LEU A 64 22.14 8.97 -25.59
C LEU A 64 21.89 7.65 -26.32
N ALA A 65 21.06 7.68 -27.37
CA ALA A 65 20.75 6.51 -28.16
C ALA A 65 22.05 5.87 -28.72
N SER A 66 23.00 6.63 -29.23
CA SER A 66 24.25 6.04 -29.77
C SER A 66 25.14 5.36 -28.72
N ARG A 67 24.89 5.61 -27.42
CA ARG A 67 25.65 5.07 -26.29
C ARG A 67 24.96 3.90 -25.58
N CYS A 68 23.80 3.44 -26.07
CA CYS A 68 23.04 2.39 -25.41
C CYS A 68 22.37 1.40 -26.38
N ASP A 69 22.08 0.21 -25.86
CA ASP A 69 21.40 -0.86 -26.58
C ASP A 69 19.89 -0.73 -26.51
N VAL A 70 19.36 -0.40 -25.34
CA VAL A 70 17.92 -0.20 -25.07
C VAL A 70 17.67 1.16 -24.43
N LEU A 71 16.70 1.90 -24.92
CA LEU A 71 16.20 3.13 -24.33
C LEU A 71 14.95 2.88 -23.48
N THR A 72 14.89 3.52 -22.33
CA THR A 72 13.73 3.57 -21.45
C THR A 72 13.54 4.97 -20.85
N TYR A 73 12.49 5.16 -20.05
CA TYR A 73 12.08 6.48 -19.58
C TYR A 73 11.93 6.54 -18.08
N GLU A 74 12.39 7.64 -17.51
CA GLU A 74 12.01 8.08 -16.18
C GLU A 74 10.78 9.00 -16.19
N ILE A 75 10.58 9.71 -17.30
CA ILE A 75 9.57 10.76 -17.45
C ILE A 75 8.72 10.51 -18.69
N GLU A 76 7.42 10.77 -18.61
CA GLU A 76 6.53 10.58 -19.75
C GLU A 76 6.65 11.70 -20.78
N HIS A 77 7.11 12.89 -20.40
CA HIS A 77 7.19 14.11 -21.24
C HIS A 77 8.42 14.12 -22.16
N VAL A 78 8.67 13.01 -22.85
CA VAL A 78 9.71 12.88 -23.88
C VAL A 78 9.13 13.19 -25.26
N ASP A 79 9.96 13.69 -26.18
CA ASP A 79 9.52 13.90 -27.56
C ASP A 79 9.36 12.54 -28.27
N THR A 80 8.11 12.14 -28.55
CA THR A 80 7.85 10.84 -29.19
C THR A 80 8.11 10.83 -30.69
N LYS A 81 8.36 11.99 -31.33
CA LYS A 81 8.73 12.03 -32.76
C LYS A 81 10.17 11.55 -32.95
N ILE A 82 11.09 12.03 -32.12
CA ILE A 82 12.49 11.57 -32.18
C ILE A 82 12.60 10.07 -31.86
N LEU A 83 11.77 9.55 -30.96
CA LEU A 83 11.75 8.12 -30.66
C LEU A 83 11.24 7.28 -31.84
N GLU A 84 10.25 7.78 -32.57
CA GLU A 84 9.76 7.15 -33.80
C GLU A 84 10.84 7.14 -34.89
N GLU A 85 11.56 8.26 -35.07
CA GLU A 85 12.71 8.34 -35.99
C GLU A 85 13.81 7.33 -35.61
N LEU A 86 14.19 7.27 -34.33
CA LEU A 86 15.20 6.33 -33.83
C LEU A 86 14.80 4.86 -33.99
N GLU A 87 13.53 4.52 -33.78
CA GLU A 87 13.03 3.15 -34.06
C GLU A 87 13.11 2.83 -35.55
N GLY A 88 12.84 3.80 -36.43
CA GLY A 88 12.99 3.65 -37.89
C GLY A 88 14.44 3.44 -38.35
N GLU A 89 15.41 4.05 -37.65
CA GLU A 89 16.85 3.86 -37.89
C GLU A 89 17.33 2.48 -37.40
N LYS A 90 16.90 2.08 -36.19
CA LYS A 90 17.26 0.79 -35.57
C LYS A 90 16.14 0.33 -34.63
N ALA A 91 15.31 -0.58 -35.13
CA ALA A 91 14.14 -1.06 -34.39
C ALA A 91 14.49 -1.99 -33.22
N PHE A 92 15.54 -2.80 -33.37
CA PHE A 92 15.87 -3.90 -32.45
C PHE A 92 17.25 -3.75 -31.81
N VAL A 93 17.41 -4.36 -30.64
CA VAL A 93 18.72 -4.63 -30.03
C VAL A 93 19.47 -5.63 -30.92
N ASP A 94 20.76 -5.37 -31.17
CA ASP A 94 21.57 -6.17 -32.10
C ASP A 94 21.53 -7.66 -31.77
N GLY A 95 21.36 -8.49 -32.80
CA GLY A 95 21.29 -9.94 -32.63
C GLY A 95 19.97 -10.47 -32.04
N THR A 96 18.98 -9.61 -31.78
CA THR A 96 17.70 -10.00 -31.17
C THR A 96 16.49 -9.50 -31.97
N GLN A 97 15.29 -9.97 -31.59
CA GLN A 97 14.00 -9.40 -32.03
C GLN A 97 13.39 -8.49 -30.96
N TRP A 98 14.23 -8.00 -30.05
CA TRP A 98 13.80 -7.19 -28.93
C TRP A 98 13.83 -5.72 -29.28
N GLY A 99 12.70 -5.04 -29.13
CA GLY A 99 12.55 -3.63 -29.45
C GLY A 99 13.53 -2.79 -28.64
N ARG A 100 14.17 -1.86 -29.33
CA ARG A 100 15.20 -0.99 -28.76
C ARG A 100 14.64 0.08 -27.82
N ILE A 101 13.36 0.38 -27.91
CA ILE A 101 12.71 1.46 -27.15
C ILE A 101 11.59 0.85 -26.31
N GLN A 102 11.76 0.83 -24.99
CA GLN A 102 10.88 0.12 -24.05
C GLN A 102 10.47 0.96 -22.83
N PRO A 103 9.15 1.11 -22.55
CA PRO A 103 8.02 0.72 -23.39
C PRO A 103 8.06 1.36 -24.80
N SER A 104 7.27 0.83 -25.73
CA SER A 104 7.23 1.36 -27.10
C SER A 104 6.85 2.85 -27.11
N TRP A 105 7.48 3.65 -27.98
CA TRP A 105 7.14 5.07 -28.12
C TRP A 105 5.66 5.29 -28.45
N LYS A 106 4.99 4.31 -29.11
CA LYS A 106 3.55 4.32 -29.42
C LYS A 106 2.70 4.35 -28.15
N THR A 107 3.14 3.61 -27.13
CA THR A 107 2.54 3.57 -25.80
C THR A 107 2.71 4.92 -25.12
N ILE A 108 3.93 5.48 -25.11
CA ILE A 108 4.19 6.80 -24.53
C ILE A 108 3.33 7.87 -25.20
N ARG A 109 3.28 7.90 -26.54
CA ARG A 109 2.48 8.87 -27.32
C ARG A 109 1.00 8.83 -26.96
N THR A 110 0.45 7.62 -26.77
CA THR A 110 -0.96 7.45 -26.39
C THR A 110 -1.21 7.92 -24.96
N ILE A 111 -0.29 7.62 -24.03
CA ILE A 111 -0.45 7.93 -22.60
C ILE A 111 -0.18 9.40 -22.26
N GLN A 112 0.65 10.09 -23.03
CA GLN A 112 0.90 11.52 -22.87
C GLN A 112 -0.39 12.35 -22.98
N ASP A 113 -1.36 11.89 -23.77
CA ASP A 113 -2.69 12.47 -23.84
C ASP A 113 -3.69 11.63 -23.04
N LYS A 114 -4.06 12.14 -21.86
CA LYS A 114 -4.93 11.47 -20.90
C LYS A 114 -6.33 11.19 -21.45
N PHE A 115 -6.81 11.99 -22.41
CA PHE A 115 -8.07 11.72 -23.08
C PHE A 115 -7.94 10.59 -24.10
N LEU A 116 -6.87 10.58 -24.90
CA LEU A 116 -6.59 9.46 -25.83
C LEU A 116 -6.37 8.14 -25.07
N GLN A 117 -5.72 8.17 -23.91
CA GLN A 117 -5.59 7.00 -23.04
C GLN A 117 -6.96 6.42 -22.65
N LYS A 118 -7.94 7.27 -22.29
CA LYS A 118 -9.32 6.82 -21.98
C LYS A 118 -10.04 6.29 -23.21
N GLN A 119 -9.91 6.96 -24.35
CA GLN A 119 -10.45 6.47 -25.61
C GLN A 119 -9.84 5.12 -26.02
N HIS A 120 -8.56 4.90 -25.73
CA HIS A 120 -7.90 3.61 -25.95
C HIS A 120 -8.55 2.51 -25.09
N TYR A 121 -8.74 2.73 -23.79
CA TYR A 121 -9.40 1.77 -22.91
C TYR A 121 -10.85 1.46 -23.31
N ALA A 122 -11.60 2.47 -23.75
CA ALA A 122 -12.98 2.29 -24.22
C ALA A 122 -13.06 1.29 -25.40
N LYS A 123 -12.06 1.27 -26.30
CA LYS A 123 -12.01 0.31 -27.43
C LYS A 123 -11.86 -1.14 -26.98
N TYR A 124 -11.28 -1.37 -25.82
CA TYR A 124 -11.09 -2.70 -25.23
C TYR A 124 -12.14 -3.05 -24.15
N GLY A 125 -13.18 -2.22 -23.98
CA GLY A 125 -14.21 -2.43 -22.96
C GLY A 125 -13.69 -2.34 -21.53
N LEU A 126 -12.58 -1.63 -21.30
CA LEU A 126 -12.01 -1.41 -19.97
C LEU A 126 -12.65 -0.19 -19.31
N SER A 127 -13.07 -0.35 -18.06
CA SER A 127 -13.85 0.65 -17.35
C SER A 127 -13.03 1.88 -16.96
N THR A 128 -13.49 3.06 -17.33
CA THR A 128 -12.96 4.37 -16.91
C THR A 128 -14.12 5.29 -16.55
N ALA A 129 -13.85 6.36 -15.81
CA ALA A 129 -14.83 7.44 -15.68
C ALA A 129 -15.19 8.00 -17.07
N LYS A 130 -16.49 8.25 -17.31
CA LYS A 130 -16.98 8.80 -18.59
C LYS A 130 -16.32 10.15 -18.86
N SER A 131 -15.74 10.32 -20.04
CA SER A 131 -14.98 11.51 -20.40
C SER A 131 -15.40 12.07 -21.76
N ILE A 132 -15.44 13.39 -21.89
CA ILE A 132 -15.81 14.11 -23.12
C ILE A 132 -14.75 15.18 -23.41
N ALA A 133 -14.27 15.24 -24.66
CA ALA A 133 -13.34 16.28 -25.08
C ALA A 133 -14.02 17.65 -25.07
N VAL A 134 -13.31 18.67 -24.59
CA VAL A 134 -13.79 20.06 -24.65
C VAL A 134 -13.35 20.64 -25.99
N GLY A 135 -14.30 20.79 -26.91
CA GLY A 135 -14.03 21.22 -28.30
C GLY A 135 -13.82 22.73 -28.47
N THR A 136 -14.15 23.54 -27.46
CA THR A 136 -14.05 25.00 -27.49
C THR A 136 -13.71 25.55 -26.11
N SER A 137 -12.96 26.66 -26.05
CA SER A 137 -12.72 27.42 -24.82
C SER A 137 -13.93 28.27 -24.39
N HIS A 138 -15.04 28.23 -25.16
CA HIS A 138 -16.25 28.96 -24.81
C HIS A 138 -17.00 28.29 -23.64
N PRO A 139 -17.43 29.05 -22.60
CA PRO A 139 -18.14 28.51 -21.43
C PRO A 139 -19.35 27.62 -21.75
N GLN A 140 -20.11 27.99 -22.78
CA GLN A 140 -21.27 27.18 -23.23
C GLN A 140 -20.89 25.74 -23.60
N GLY A 141 -19.73 25.51 -24.22
CA GLY A 141 -19.30 24.15 -24.57
C GLY A 141 -19.05 23.27 -23.34
N LEU A 142 -18.47 23.84 -22.28
CA LEU A 142 -18.31 23.11 -21.01
C LEU A 142 -19.64 22.95 -20.26
N LYS A 143 -20.57 23.89 -20.42
CA LYS A 143 -21.93 23.79 -19.88
C LYS A 143 -22.71 22.64 -20.51
N ASP A 144 -22.68 22.51 -21.84
CA ASP A 144 -23.34 21.41 -22.56
C ASP A 144 -22.79 20.04 -22.12
N ILE A 145 -21.48 19.96 -21.93
CA ILE A 145 -20.82 18.77 -21.38
C ILE A 145 -21.25 18.49 -19.93
N ALA A 146 -21.40 19.54 -19.11
CA ALA A 146 -21.85 19.41 -17.73
C ALA A 146 -23.32 18.96 -17.64
N ASP A 147 -24.17 19.39 -18.57
CA ASP A 147 -25.56 18.93 -18.67
C ASP A 147 -25.63 17.43 -19.00
N GLU A 148 -24.63 16.88 -19.72
CA GLU A 148 -24.52 15.44 -20.02
C GLU A 148 -23.89 14.62 -18.88
N LEU A 149 -22.80 15.11 -18.27
CA LEU A 149 -22.06 14.37 -17.24
C LEU A 149 -22.63 14.53 -15.82
N GLY A 150 -23.31 15.64 -15.57
CA GLY A 150 -23.74 16.10 -14.26
C GLY A 150 -22.61 16.76 -13.46
N TYR A 151 -23.00 17.43 -12.38
CA TYR A 151 -22.08 17.98 -11.37
C TYR A 151 -21.99 17.05 -10.14
N PRO A 152 -20.84 17.04 -9.43
CA PRO A 152 -19.57 17.62 -9.85
C PRO A 152 -18.97 16.87 -11.04
N LEU A 153 -18.07 17.53 -11.78
CA LEU A 153 -17.19 16.94 -12.79
C LEU A 153 -15.75 17.44 -12.61
N MET A 154 -14.80 16.77 -13.23
CA MET A 154 -13.40 17.20 -13.24
C MET A 154 -13.03 17.70 -14.64
N LEU A 155 -12.62 18.97 -14.75
CA LEU A 155 -12.01 19.50 -15.96
C LEU A 155 -10.50 19.24 -15.90
N LYS A 156 -9.94 18.63 -16.94
CA LYS A 156 -8.54 18.20 -16.98
C LYS A 156 -7.85 18.67 -18.26
N SER A 157 -6.59 19.07 -18.15
CA SER A 157 -5.67 19.18 -19.28
C SER A 157 -5.40 17.80 -19.86
N ARG A 158 -5.37 17.71 -21.19
CA ARG A 158 -5.07 16.45 -21.88
C ARG A 158 -3.62 16.03 -21.73
N THR A 159 -2.70 17.00 -21.75
CA THR A 159 -1.25 16.78 -21.64
C THR A 159 -0.67 17.54 -20.45
N GLU A 160 0.56 17.19 -20.05
CA GLU A 160 1.34 17.90 -19.02
C GLU A 160 0.63 18.06 -17.66
N ALA A 161 -0.28 17.13 -17.35
CA ALA A 161 -0.97 17.06 -16.07
C ALA A 161 -0.26 16.07 -15.14
N TYR A 162 0.08 16.52 -13.93
CA TYR A 162 0.74 15.72 -12.89
C TYR A 162 0.56 16.39 -11.52
N ASP A 163 0.54 15.61 -10.42
CA ASP A 163 0.47 16.12 -9.04
C ASP A 163 -0.63 17.22 -8.87
N GLY A 164 -1.81 17.02 -9.49
CA GLY A 164 -2.95 17.96 -9.49
C GLY A 164 -2.86 19.13 -10.48
N ARG A 165 -1.67 19.44 -11.01
CA ARG A 165 -1.51 20.46 -12.06
C ARG A 165 -2.31 20.05 -13.29
N GLY A 166 -3.11 20.99 -13.81
CA GLY A 166 -3.95 20.73 -14.97
C GLY A 166 -5.32 20.15 -14.65
N ASN A 167 -5.69 20.01 -13.37
CA ASN A 167 -7.02 19.57 -12.95
C ASN A 167 -7.78 20.74 -12.29
N TYR A 168 -9.08 20.84 -12.55
CA TYR A 168 -9.96 21.81 -11.90
C TYR A 168 -11.32 21.16 -11.60
N PRO A 169 -11.69 21.00 -10.31
CA PRO A 169 -13.02 20.51 -9.93
C PRO A 169 -14.10 21.54 -10.29
N VAL A 170 -15.09 21.13 -11.08
CA VAL A 170 -16.25 21.96 -11.44
C VAL A 170 -17.45 21.42 -10.66
N LYS A 171 -17.84 22.10 -9.58
CA LYS A 171 -18.91 21.64 -8.67
C LYS A 171 -20.28 22.16 -9.08
N SER A 172 -20.31 23.23 -9.87
CA SER A 172 -21.53 23.91 -10.30
C SER A 172 -21.27 24.76 -11.54
N VAL A 173 -22.33 25.33 -12.11
CA VAL A 173 -22.26 26.23 -13.28
C VAL A 173 -21.33 27.43 -13.03
N SER A 174 -21.28 27.96 -11.81
CA SER A 174 -20.43 29.11 -11.49
C SER A 174 -18.93 28.81 -11.54
N ASP A 175 -18.53 27.53 -11.56
CA ASP A 175 -17.13 27.12 -11.61
C ASP A 175 -16.60 27.02 -13.04
N ILE A 176 -17.46 27.06 -14.07
CA ILE A 176 -17.07 26.87 -15.49
C ILE A 176 -16.06 27.93 -15.94
N GLU A 177 -16.40 29.20 -15.80
CA GLU A 177 -15.51 30.30 -16.23
C GLU A 177 -14.19 30.31 -15.45
N PRO A 178 -14.18 30.19 -14.10
CA PRO A 178 -12.95 30.01 -13.34
C PRO A 178 -12.10 28.83 -13.80
N ALA A 179 -12.72 27.68 -14.11
CA ALA A 179 -12.02 26.48 -14.54
C ALA A 179 -11.34 26.68 -15.90
N LEU A 180 -12.05 27.23 -16.88
CA LEU A 180 -11.51 27.55 -18.20
C LEU A 180 -10.39 28.58 -18.11
N LYS A 181 -10.54 29.61 -17.27
CA LYS A 181 -9.48 30.60 -17.04
C LYS A 181 -8.25 30.00 -16.37
N ALA A 182 -8.43 29.13 -15.38
CA ALA A 182 -7.33 28.48 -14.67
C ALA A 182 -6.55 27.51 -15.55
N LEU A 183 -7.24 26.84 -16.48
CA LEU A 183 -6.61 25.93 -17.42
C LEU A 183 -6.14 26.61 -18.72
N GLY A 184 -6.68 27.76 -19.10
CA GLY A 184 -6.27 28.48 -20.32
C GLY A 184 -6.53 27.67 -21.60
N ASP A 185 -5.84 28.02 -22.67
CA ASP A 185 -6.11 27.51 -24.03
C ASP A 185 -5.51 26.12 -24.34
N ARG A 186 -5.04 25.40 -23.32
CA ARG A 186 -4.52 24.04 -23.54
C ARG A 186 -5.64 23.07 -23.90
N PRO A 187 -5.38 21.98 -24.65
CA PRO A 187 -6.42 21.00 -24.95
C PRO A 187 -7.00 20.38 -23.67
N LEU A 188 -8.32 20.47 -23.48
CA LEU A 188 -9.01 20.01 -22.28
C LEU A 188 -9.96 18.85 -22.56
N TYR A 189 -10.29 18.11 -21.51
CA TYR A 189 -11.41 17.19 -21.48
C TYR A 189 -12.09 17.25 -20.11
N ALA A 190 -13.37 16.94 -20.06
CA ALA A 190 -14.13 16.81 -18.83
C ALA A 190 -14.34 15.33 -18.52
N GLU A 191 -14.31 14.98 -17.25
CA GLU A 191 -14.54 13.64 -16.74
C GLU A 191 -15.63 13.67 -15.68
N LYS A 192 -16.58 12.74 -15.75
CA LYS A 192 -17.58 12.55 -14.69
C LYS A 192 -16.87 12.29 -13.37
N TRP A 193 -17.30 12.95 -12.30
CA TRP A 193 -16.72 12.72 -11.00
C TRP A 193 -16.91 11.26 -10.56
N ALA A 194 -15.80 10.54 -10.40
CA ALA A 194 -15.81 9.20 -9.85
C ALA A 194 -16.08 9.31 -8.34
N ASN A 195 -17.28 8.93 -7.89
CA ASN A 195 -17.63 8.92 -6.47
C ASN A 195 -17.00 7.72 -5.76
N PHE A 196 -15.68 7.71 -5.66
CA PHE A 196 -14.91 6.60 -5.11
C PHE A 196 -14.86 6.64 -3.58
N LYS A 197 -14.70 5.47 -2.96
CA LYS A 197 -14.42 5.32 -1.52
C LYS A 197 -12.94 5.15 -1.22
N MET A 198 -12.15 4.72 -2.20
CA MET A 198 -10.71 4.50 -2.04
C MET A 198 -9.98 4.68 -3.37
N GLU A 199 -8.77 5.24 -3.31
CA GLU A 199 -7.83 5.21 -4.42
C GLU A 199 -6.91 3.99 -4.26
N LEU A 200 -6.78 3.22 -5.32
CA LEU A 200 -5.96 2.03 -5.36
C LEU A 200 -4.87 2.20 -6.43
N ALA A 201 -3.77 1.50 -6.27
CA ALA A 201 -2.79 1.34 -7.33
C ALA A 201 -2.31 -0.10 -7.44
N VAL A 202 -1.94 -0.49 -8.66
CA VAL A 202 -1.31 -1.78 -8.95
C VAL A 202 -0.12 -1.53 -9.86
N MET A 203 1.07 -1.96 -9.42
CA MET A 203 2.24 -1.97 -10.30
C MET A 203 2.19 -3.24 -11.14
N VAL A 204 2.36 -3.10 -12.45
CA VAL A 204 2.31 -4.22 -13.40
C VAL A 204 3.64 -4.31 -14.12
N ILE A 205 4.17 -5.52 -14.24
CA ILE A 205 5.31 -5.84 -15.08
C ILE A 205 4.76 -6.43 -16.38
N LYS A 206 5.16 -5.90 -17.54
CA LYS A 206 4.87 -6.47 -18.85
C LYS A 206 6.16 -6.97 -19.49
N THR A 207 6.16 -8.24 -19.88
CA THR A 207 7.35 -8.94 -20.40
C THR A 207 7.20 -9.36 -21.86
N ALA A 208 6.04 -9.11 -22.48
CA ALA A 208 5.79 -9.34 -23.89
C ALA A 208 5.66 -8.02 -24.66
N GLN A 209 6.19 -7.97 -25.88
CA GLN A 209 6.28 -6.73 -26.67
C GLN A 209 5.00 -6.41 -27.43
N GLU A 210 4.25 -7.43 -27.82
CA GLU A 210 2.98 -7.32 -28.50
C GLU A 210 1.89 -6.77 -27.58
N ALA A 211 0.81 -6.24 -28.17
CA ALA A 211 -0.39 -5.85 -27.46
C ALA A 211 -1.45 -6.93 -27.67
N ASN A 212 -1.92 -7.54 -26.60
CA ASN A 212 -2.96 -8.57 -26.65
C ASN A 212 -3.70 -8.63 -25.32
N ILE A 213 -4.97 -8.22 -25.32
CA ILE A 213 -5.78 -8.24 -24.10
C ILE A 213 -6.14 -9.66 -23.67
N ASP A 214 -6.25 -10.61 -24.59
CA ASP A 214 -6.69 -11.99 -24.29
C ASP A 214 -5.54 -12.82 -23.69
N ALA A 215 -4.28 -12.46 -23.98
CA ALA A 215 -3.09 -13.12 -23.45
C ALA A 215 -2.49 -12.40 -22.22
N TRP A 216 -3.27 -11.52 -21.56
CA TRP A 216 -2.80 -10.70 -20.45
C TRP A 216 -2.13 -11.50 -19.33
N GLU A 217 -2.62 -12.71 -19.03
CA GLU A 217 -2.10 -13.57 -17.96
C GLU A 217 -0.64 -13.97 -18.18
N SER A 218 -0.29 -14.42 -19.39
CA SER A 218 1.07 -14.85 -19.72
C SER A 218 2.03 -13.68 -19.99
N MET A 219 1.49 -12.51 -20.34
CA MET A 219 2.28 -11.33 -20.74
C MET A 219 2.65 -10.43 -19.57
N THR A 220 1.98 -10.57 -18.43
CA THR A 220 2.08 -9.62 -17.33
C THR A 220 2.18 -10.29 -15.96
N MET A 221 2.74 -9.60 -14.99
CA MET A 221 2.70 -9.91 -13.56
C MET A 221 2.26 -8.67 -12.79
N ALA A 222 1.62 -8.83 -11.63
CA ALA A 222 1.20 -7.72 -10.80
C ALA A 222 1.79 -7.80 -9.39
N TYR A 223 2.19 -6.65 -8.89
CA TYR A 223 2.42 -6.43 -7.47
C TYR A 223 1.09 -6.42 -6.71
N PRO A 224 1.12 -6.57 -5.37
CA PRO A 224 -0.06 -6.41 -4.53
C PRO A 224 -0.81 -5.11 -4.81
N THR A 225 -2.14 -5.17 -4.75
CA THR A 225 -2.99 -3.98 -4.74
C THR A 225 -2.73 -3.17 -3.49
N VAL A 226 -2.41 -1.89 -3.69
CA VAL A 226 -2.14 -0.94 -2.60
C VAL A 226 -3.19 0.16 -2.56
N GLU A 227 -3.41 0.70 -1.37
CA GLU A 227 -4.20 1.93 -1.19
C GLU A 227 -3.26 3.12 -1.26
N THR A 228 -3.67 4.17 -1.98
CA THR A 228 -2.94 5.43 -2.06
C THR A 228 -3.75 6.54 -1.39
N ILE A 229 -3.07 7.39 -0.61
CA ILE A 229 -3.69 8.58 -0.02
C ILE A 229 -3.00 9.80 -0.62
N HIS A 230 -3.77 10.65 -1.29
CA HIS A 230 -3.30 11.91 -1.83
C HIS A 230 -3.63 13.07 -0.91
N GLU A 231 -2.71 14.01 -0.77
CA GLU A 231 -2.91 15.29 -0.08
C GLU A 231 -2.41 16.41 -0.99
N ASP A 232 -3.24 17.43 -1.21
CA ASP A 232 -3.02 18.48 -2.21
C ASP A 232 -2.76 17.91 -3.62
N SER A 233 -3.43 16.81 -3.97
CA SER A 233 -3.23 16.04 -5.22
C SER A 233 -1.83 15.42 -5.38
N ILE A 234 -1.06 15.28 -4.30
CA ILE A 234 0.24 14.60 -4.29
C ILE A 234 0.12 13.32 -3.46
N CYS A 235 0.58 12.19 -4.00
CA CYS A 235 0.62 10.93 -3.25
C CYS A 235 1.45 11.09 -1.98
N LYS A 236 0.80 10.94 -0.83
CA LYS A 236 1.40 11.12 0.51
C LYS A 236 1.74 9.78 1.14
N LEU A 237 0.78 8.86 1.18
CA LEU A 237 0.92 7.54 1.79
C LEU A 237 0.55 6.44 0.81
N VAL A 238 1.20 5.30 0.92
CA VAL A 238 0.82 4.05 0.26
C VAL A 238 0.80 2.92 1.26
N TYR A 239 -0.34 2.23 1.37
CA TYR A 239 -0.52 1.08 2.25
C TYR A 239 -0.47 -0.21 1.45
N ALA A 240 0.44 -1.12 1.81
CA ALA A 240 0.64 -2.39 1.15
C ALA A 240 0.51 -3.56 2.15
N PRO A 241 -0.50 -4.45 2.01
CA PRO A 241 -1.61 -4.38 1.05
C PRO A 241 -2.61 -3.25 1.36
N ALA A 242 -3.53 -2.97 0.44
CA ALA A 242 -4.63 -2.02 0.64
C ALA A 242 -5.48 -2.37 1.89
N ARG A 243 -5.85 -1.37 2.70
CA ARG A 243 -6.60 -1.59 3.94
C ARG A 243 -8.08 -1.79 3.67
N GLY A 244 -8.73 -2.72 4.36
CA GLY A 244 -10.19 -2.87 4.30
C GLY A 244 -10.74 -3.28 2.92
N VAL A 245 -9.88 -3.74 2.00
CA VAL A 245 -10.27 -4.24 0.68
C VAL A 245 -10.31 -5.77 0.74
N SER A 246 -11.38 -6.35 0.21
CA SER A 246 -11.51 -7.82 0.18
C SER A 246 -10.48 -8.44 -0.76
N LYS A 247 -10.20 -9.74 -0.57
CA LYS A 247 -9.30 -10.48 -1.47
C LYS A 247 -9.82 -10.47 -2.91
N GLN A 248 -11.14 -10.59 -3.08
CA GLN A 248 -11.82 -10.60 -4.37
C GLN A 248 -11.64 -9.26 -5.10
N VAL A 249 -11.86 -8.13 -4.42
CA VAL A 249 -11.65 -6.79 -5.00
C VAL A 249 -10.16 -6.56 -5.28
N SER A 250 -9.26 -7.01 -4.39
CA SER A 250 -7.82 -6.89 -4.61
C SER A 250 -7.37 -7.66 -5.86
N GLN A 251 -7.86 -8.88 -6.06
CA GLN A 251 -7.59 -9.69 -7.26
C GLN A 251 -8.17 -9.03 -8.51
N ALA A 252 -9.43 -8.57 -8.46
CA ALA A 252 -10.07 -7.87 -9.56
C ALA A 252 -9.30 -6.59 -9.97
N ALA A 253 -8.73 -5.86 -9.01
CA ALA A 253 -7.86 -4.71 -9.27
C ALA A 253 -6.57 -5.12 -10.00
N GLN A 254 -5.93 -6.22 -9.59
CA GLN A 254 -4.74 -6.75 -10.26
C GLN A 254 -5.05 -7.20 -11.69
N GLU A 255 -6.16 -7.91 -11.90
CA GLU A 255 -6.60 -8.36 -13.22
C GLU A 255 -6.92 -7.19 -14.14
N LEU A 256 -7.71 -6.22 -13.66
CA LEU A 256 -8.04 -5.01 -14.43
C LEU A 256 -6.78 -4.25 -14.84
N ALA A 257 -5.83 -4.07 -13.92
CA ALA A 257 -4.57 -3.40 -14.20
C ALA A 257 -3.72 -4.16 -15.22
N ARG A 258 -3.59 -5.49 -15.09
CA ARG A 258 -2.85 -6.35 -16.02
C ARG A 258 -3.46 -6.34 -17.42
N ARG A 259 -4.79 -6.45 -17.52
CA ARG A 259 -5.53 -6.33 -18.79
C ARG A 259 -5.35 -4.96 -19.42
N ALA A 260 -5.38 -3.89 -18.64
CA ALA A 260 -5.15 -2.54 -19.17
C ALA A 260 -3.75 -2.39 -19.77
N VAL A 261 -2.73 -2.87 -19.06
CA VAL A 261 -1.34 -2.80 -19.50
C VAL A 261 -1.07 -3.70 -20.73
N SER A 262 -1.73 -4.86 -20.85
CA SER A 262 -1.55 -5.75 -22.00
C SER A 262 -2.10 -5.18 -23.32
N THR A 263 -2.93 -4.14 -23.29
CA THR A 263 -3.42 -3.45 -24.50
C THR A 263 -2.39 -2.54 -25.17
N PHE A 264 -1.25 -2.29 -24.52
CA PHE A 264 -0.19 -1.43 -25.04
C PHE A 264 1.02 -2.23 -25.53
N PRO A 265 1.67 -1.85 -26.65
CA PRO A 265 2.91 -2.49 -27.07
C PRO A 265 4.11 -2.11 -26.17
N GLY A 266 5.14 -2.94 -26.21
CA GLY A 266 6.37 -2.79 -25.44
C GLY A 266 6.32 -3.41 -24.05
N THR A 267 7.46 -3.39 -23.38
CA THR A 267 7.71 -4.06 -22.10
C THR A 267 8.18 -3.06 -21.04
N GLY A 268 8.17 -3.48 -19.79
CA GLY A 268 8.56 -2.64 -18.65
C GLY A 268 7.53 -2.68 -17.54
N VAL A 269 7.66 -1.74 -16.61
CA VAL A 269 6.79 -1.54 -15.46
C VAL A 269 5.82 -0.41 -15.74
N PHE A 270 4.60 -0.62 -15.30
CA PHE A 270 3.49 0.31 -15.45
C PHE A 270 2.86 0.54 -14.08
N GLY A 271 2.72 1.80 -13.66
CA GLY A 271 1.88 2.17 -12.54
C GLY A 271 0.44 2.36 -12.99
N VAL A 272 -0.48 1.55 -12.47
CA VAL A 272 -1.92 1.67 -12.77
C VAL A 272 -2.64 2.24 -11.57
N GLU A 273 -3.30 3.37 -11.75
CA GLU A 273 -4.14 4.00 -10.74
C GLU A 273 -5.61 3.66 -10.98
N LEU A 274 -6.30 3.30 -9.91
CA LEU A 274 -7.67 2.80 -9.93
C LEU A 274 -8.48 3.56 -8.87
N PHE A 275 -9.77 3.69 -9.13
CA PHE A 275 -10.74 4.08 -8.11
C PHE A 275 -11.63 2.89 -7.76
N LEU A 276 -11.77 2.63 -6.46
CA LEU A 276 -12.75 1.72 -5.91
C LEU A 276 -14.03 2.49 -5.59
N LEU A 277 -15.13 2.16 -6.26
CA LEU A 277 -16.41 2.82 -6.08
C LEU A 277 -17.17 2.27 -4.87
N GLN A 278 -18.27 2.93 -4.50
CA GLN A 278 -19.07 2.57 -3.32
C GLN A 278 -19.58 1.12 -3.38
N ASP A 279 -19.94 0.66 -4.57
CA ASP A 279 -20.48 -0.67 -4.88
C ASP A 279 -19.39 -1.74 -5.13
N ASP A 280 -18.14 -1.46 -4.73
CA ASP A 280 -16.97 -2.32 -4.97
C ASP A 280 -16.55 -2.50 -6.44
N SER A 281 -17.18 -1.77 -7.38
CA SER A 281 -16.71 -1.74 -8.75
C SER A 281 -15.42 -0.91 -8.90
N LEU A 282 -14.63 -1.25 -9.92
CA LEU A 282 -13.32 -0.65 -10.18
C LEU A 282 -13.34 0.13 -11.50
N VAL A 283 -12.73 1.31 -11.50
CA VAL A 283 -12.50 2.10 -12.71
C VAL A 283 -11.05 2.54 -12.78
N ILE A 284 -10.47 2.55 -13.98
CA ILE A 284 -9.11 3.03 -14.22
C ILE A 284 -9.11 4.56 -14.21
N ASN A 285 -8.27 5.15 -13.37
CA ASN A 285 -8.01 6.59 -13.39
C ASN A 285 -7.05 6.92 -14.53
N GLU A 286 -5.82 6.40 -14.42
CA GLU A 286 -4.73 6.56 -15.39
C GLU A 286 -3.66 5.47 -15.27
N ILE A 287 -2.76 5.42 -16.25
CA ILE A 287 -1.54 4.60 -16.22
C ILE A 287 -0.30 5.45 -16.51
N ALA A 288 0.81 5.14 -15.83
CA ALA A 288 2.15 5.65 -16.10
C ALA A 288 3.06 4.49 -16.60
N PRO A 289 3.65 4.56 -17.81
CA PRO A 289 4.44 3.49 -18.43
C PRO A 289 5.90 3.51 -17.97
N ARG A 290 6.08 3.53 -16.64
CA ARG A 290 7.37 3.58 -15.95
C ARG A 290 7.19 3.14 -14.50
N PRO A 291 8.28 2.88 -13.75
CA PRO A 291 8.22 2.85 -12.30
C PRO A 291 7.45 4.05 -11.74
N HIS A 292 6.65 3.79 -10.71
CA HIS A 292 5.69 4.75 -10.16
C HIS A 292 5.93 5.03 -8.68
N ASN A 293 5.48 6.21 -8.23
CA ASN A 293 5.60 6.63 -6.84
C ASN A 293 4.94 5.63 -5.89
N SER A 294 3.75 5.16 -6.27
CA SER A 294 3.01 4.17 -5.47
C SER A 294 3.62 2.77 -5.46
N GLY A 295 4.72 2.53 -6.19
CA GLY A 295 5.49 1.29 -6.13
C GLY A 295 6.76 1.36 -5.28
N HIS A 296 7.10 2.49 -4.64
CA HIS A 296 8.38 2.61 -3.91
C HIS A 296 8.50 1.60 -2.76
N TYR A 297 7.38 1.27 -2.11
CA TYR A 297 7.32 0.25 -1.06
C TYR A 297 7.91 -1.12 -1.49
N THR A 298 7.91 -1.42 -2.80
CA THR A 298 8.42 -2.70 -3.33
C THR A 298 9.92 -2.90 -3.09
N ILE A 299 10.69 -1.85 -2.79
CA ILE A 299 12.12 -1.96 -2.47
C ILE A 299 12.29 -2.77 -1.18
N GLU A 300 11.54 -2.42 -0.13
CA GLU A 300 11.65 -3.08 1.18
C GLU A 300 10.66 -4.24 1.33
N ALA A 301 9.48 -4.16 0.72
CA ALA A 301 8.35 -5.02 1.05
C ALA A 301 8.13 -6.21 0.10
N CYS A 302 8.72 -6.20 -1.11
CA CYS A 302 8.59 -7.29 -2.08
C CYS A 302 9.91 -8.01 -2.33
N HIS A 303 9.86 -9.20 -2.92
CA HIS A 303 11.07 -9.94 -3.30
C HIS A 303 11.88 -9.26 -4.40
N MET A 304 11.20 -8.60 -5.35
CA MET A 304 11.82 -7.83 -6.43
C MET A 304 11.23 -6.42 -6.47
N SER A 305 12.08 -5.39 -6.39
CA SER A 305 11.60 -4.01 -6.51
C SER A 305 11.10 -3.72 -7.93
N GLN A 306 10.18 -2.77 -8.07
CA GLN A 306 9.73 -2.32 -9.39
C GLN A 306 10.87 -1.83 -10.29
N TYR A 307 11.97 -1.35 -9.70
CA TYR A 307 13.14 -0.88 -10.45
C TYR A 307 13.94 -2.05 -11.02
N GLN A 308 14.14 -3.10 -10.22
CA GLN A 308 14.73 -4.34 -10.71
C GLN A 308 13.83 -5.00 -11.75
N ALA A 309 12.51 -4.94 -11.57
CA ALA A 309 11.53 -5.40 -12.55
C ALA A 309 11.64 -4.61 -13.86
N GLN A 310 11.79 -3.28 -13.82
CA GLN A 310 11.97 -2.47 -15.02
C GLN A 310 13.19 -2.93 -15.82
N VAL A 311 14.36 -3.03 -15.16
CA VAL A 311 15.61 -3.47 -15.80
C VAL A 311 15.46 -4.86 -16.42
N ARG A 312 14.83 -5.80 -15.71
CA ARG A 312 14.61 -7.16 -16.23
C ARG A 312 13.62 -7.18 -17.38
N ALA A 313 12.52 -6.44 -17.29
CA ALA A 313 11.44 -6.48 -18.26
C ALA A 313 11.80 -5.83 -19.59
N ILE A 314 12.74 -4.88 -19.63
CA ILE A 314 13.16 -4.21 -20.87
C ILE A 314 14.32 -4.90 -21.60
N LEU A 315 14.89 -5.97 -21.04
CA LEU A 315 16.03 -6.68 -21.62
C LEU A 315 15.64 -8.09 -22.09
N PRO A 316 16.08 -8.52 -23.29
CA PRO A 316 15.63 -9.75 -23.94
C PRO A 316 15.86 -11.01 -23.10
N GLU A 317 17.05 -11.16 -22.51
CA GLU A 317 17.42 -12.37 -21.77
C GLU A 317 16.77 -12.45 -20.38
N LEU A 318 16.30 -11.31 -19.84
CA LEU A 318 15.84 -11.20 -18.46
C LEU A 318 14.31 -11.19 -18.34
N ALA A 319 13.60 -10.70 -19.36
CA ALA A 319 12.16 -10.53 -19.31
C ALA A 319 11.42 -11.87 -19.11
N SER A 320 11.88 -12.95 -19.77
CA SER A 320 11.31 -14.30 -19.66
C SER A 320 11.77 -15.08 -18.41
N ARG A 321 12.66 -14.51 -17.59
CA ARG A 321 13.29 -15.19 -16.44
C ARG A 321 12.92 -14.57 -15.11
N ILE A 322 11.78 -13.90 -15.02
CA ILE A 322 11.24 -13.42 -13.74
C ILE A 322 10.55 -14.60 -13.05
N PRO A 323 11.05 -15.08 -11.89
CA PRO A 323 10.45 -16.22 -11.22
C PRO A 323 9.03 -15.94 -10.71
N PRO A 324 8.14 -16.93 -10.67
CA PRO A 324 6.88 -16.83 -9.93
C PRO A 324 7.11 -16.39 -8.48
N GLY A 325 6.21 -15.56 -7.95
CA GLY A 325 6.30 -15.01 -6.60
C GLY A 325 7.27 -13.84 -6.42
N SER A 326 7.98 -13.41 -7.47
CA SER A 326 8.91 -12.26 -7.37
C SER A 326 8.23 -10.94 -6.99
N THR A 327 6.93 -10.81 -7.27
CA THR A 327 6.12 -9.63 -6.96
C THR A 327 5.47 -9.69 -5.57
N ASP A 328 5.52 -10.86 -4.91
CA ASP A 328 4.83 -11.08 -3.64
C ASP A 328 5.46 -10.26 -2.51
N LEU A 329 4.63 -9.93 -1.52
CA LEU A 329 5.12 -9.33 -0.28
C LEU A 329 5.98 -10.36 0.47
N ARG A 330 7.17 -9.93 0.88
CA ARG A 330 8.04 -10.70 1.79
C ARG A 330 7.84 -10.31 3.26
N VAL A 331 7.00 -9.31 3.52
CA VAL A 331 6.60 -8.83 4.84
C VAL A 331 5.07 -8.79 4.94
N PRO A 332 4.47 -8.99 6.13
CA PRO A 332 3.01 -8.95 6.27
C PRO A 332 2.37 -7.61 5.91
N ALA A 333 3.04 -6.49 6.20
CA ALA A 333 2.56 -5.16 5.88
C ALA A 333 3.71 -4.16 5.69
N ALA A 334 3.45 -3.15 4.85
CA ALA A 334 4.29 -1.99 4.69
C ALA A 334 3.48 -0.72 4.46
N ILE A 335 4.02 0.42 4.89
CA ILE A 335 3.47 1.75 4.57
C ILE A 335 4.61 2.64 4.07
N MET A 336 4.44 3.19 2.89
CA MET A 336 5.35 4.19 2.32
C MET A 336 4.81 5.59 2.57
N LEU A 337 5.67 6.51 3.02
CA LEU A 337 5.39 7.93 3.25
C LEU A 337 6.34 8.77 2.39
N ASN A 338 5.77 9.64 1.55
CA ASN A 338 6.56 10.61 0.80
C ASN A 338 7.08 11.74 1.69
N ILE A 339 8.35 12.09 1.50
CA ILE A 339 8.98 13.25 2.11
C ILE A 339 9.00 14.38 1.08
N LEU A 340 8.32 15.49 1.38
CA LEU A 340 8.31 16.69 0.55
C LEU A 340 9.15 17.79 1.19
N GLY A 341 9.68 18.69 0.36
CA GLY A 341 10.36 19.90 0.84
C GLY A 341 9.41 20.83 1.59
N GLY A 342 9.97 21.49 2.60
CA GLY A 342 9.27 22.44 3.47
C GLY A 342 9.68 23.89 3.18
N PRO A 343 9.43 24.82 4.12
CA PRO A 343 9.77 26.25 3.96
C PRO A 343 11.27 26.51 3.91
N GLN A 344 12.09 25.70 4.58
CA GLN A 344 13.55 25.83 4.56
C GLN A 344 14.19 24.74 3.68
N PRO A 345 15.40 24.99 3.14
CA PRO A 345 16.14 24.02 2.32
C PRO A 345 16.29 22.63 2.94
N ASP A 346 16.32 22.53 4.26
CA ASP A 346 16.59 21.32 5.03
C ASP A 346 15.38 20.83 5.85
N SER A 347 14.20 21.44 5.74
CA SER A 347 13.03 21.06 6.56
C SER A 347 12.65 19.58 6.44
N HIS A 348 12.90 18.98 5.27
CA HIS A 348 12.65 17.56 5.02
C HIS A 348 13.53 16.64 5.88
N LEU A 349 14.69 17.12 6.35
CA LEU A 349 15.59 16.36 7.22
C LEU A 349 15.04 16.18 8.63
N LEU A 350 14.08 17.00 9.07
CA LEU A 350 13.38 16.78 10.35
C LEU A 350 12.61 15.47 10.33
N VAL A 351 11.95 15.16 9.21
CA VAL A 351 11.23 13.89 9.01
C VAL A 351 12.21 12.73 8.96
N VAL A 352 13.34 12.90 8.25
CA VAL A 352 14.40 11.88 8.15
C VAL A 352 14.99 11.57 9.52
N ASN A 353 15.30 12.60 10.32
CA ASN A 353 15.85 12.43 11.65
C ASN A 353 14.85 11.72 12.58
N ALA A 354 13.56 12.07 12.53
CA ALA A 354 12.53 11.37 13.28
C ALA A 354 12.39 9.89 12.91
N ALA A 355 12.67 9.53 11.64
CA ALA A 355 12.59 8.14 11.17
C ALA A 355 13.74 7.25 11.65
N ARG A 356 14.89 7.82 12.02
CA ARG A 356 16.09 7.06 12.41
C ARG A 356 15.88 6.16 13.63
N ASP A 357 14.99 6.58 14.54
CA ASP A 357 14.70 5.85 15.78
C ASP A 357 13.49 4.90 15.64
N VAL A 358 12.92 4.77 14.44
CA VAL A 358 11.75 3.93 14.18
C VAL A 358 12.18 2.59 13.61
N ALA A 359 12.06 1.52 14.40
CA ALA A 359 12.41 0.17 13.97
C ALA A 359 11.61 -0.29 12.75
N GLY A 360 12.31 -0.69 11.69
CA GLY A 360 11.73 -1.11 10.40
C GLY A 360 11.44 0.04 9.44
N ALA A 361 11.92 1.26 9.72
CA ALA A 361 11.88 2.40 8.82
C ALA A 361 13.13 2.45 7.92
N GLU A 362 12.92 2.42 6.61
CA GLU A 362 13.98 2.61 5.63
C GLU A 362 13.80 3.94 4.90
N VAL A 363 14.85 4.75 4.89
CA VAL A 363 14.82 6.11 4.33
C VAL A 363 15.54 6.15 2.99
N HIS A 364 14.84 6.68 1.98
CA HIS A 364 15.39 6.93 0.65
C HIS A 364 15.41 8.42 0.36
N LEU A 365 16.60 9.03 0.30
CA LEU A 365 16.78 10.43 -0.13
C LEU A 365 17.28 10.50 -1.56
N TYR A 366 16.69 11.40 -2.36
CA TYR A 366 16.92 11.43 -3.79
C TYR A 366 18.11 12.30 -4.24
N GLY A 367 18.95 12.80 -3.33
CA GLY A 367 20.12 13.61 -3.72
C GLY A 367 19.77 14.93 -4.44
N LYS A 368 18.58 15.50 -4.20
CA LYS A 368 18.07 16.69 -4.91
C LYS A 368 18.63 18.03 -4.42
N GLY A 369 19.58 18.01 -3.47
CA GLY A 369 20.14 19.17 -2.81
C GLY A 369 19.12 19.89 -1.91
N ALA A 370 19.14 21.22 -1.91
CA ALA A 370 18.20 22.05 -1.17
C ALA A 370 16.74 21.75 -1.54
N GLY A 371 15.92 21.52 -0.51
CA GLY A 371 14.49 21.33 -0.60
C GLY A 371 13.76 22.59 -1.08
N ARG A 372 12.66 22.37 -1.78
CA ARG A 372 11.71 23.43 -2.17
C ARG A 372 10.30 23.01 -1.74
N PRO A 373 9.42 23.94 -1.33
CA PRO A 373 8.07 23.60 -0.92
C PRO A 373 7.36 22.69 -1.92
N GLY A 374 6.86 21.54 -1.44
CA GLY A 374 6.11 20.58 -2.26
C GLY A 374 6.95 19.68 -3.18
N ARG A 375 8.26 19.93 -3.36
CA ARG A 375 9.14 19.06 -4.16
C ARG A 375 9.37 17.73 -3.44
N LYS A 376 9.16 16.60 -4.12
CA LYS A 376 9.50 15.25 -3.60
C LYS A 376 11.00 15.14 -3.33
N MET A 377 11.40 15.01 -2.07
CA MET A 377 12.81 14.95 -1.62
C MET A 377 13.28 13.53 -1.27
N GLY A 378 12.34 12.66 -0.89
CA GLY A 378 12.61 11.28 -0.53
C GLY A 378 11.33 10.52 -0.22
N HIS A 379 11.47 9.32 0.29
CA HIS A 379 10.39 8.57 0.93
C HIS A 379 10.92 7.74 2.10
N ILE A 380 9.99 7.27 2.92
CA ILE A 380 10.25 6.32 4.01
C ILE A 380 9.34 5.12 3.79
N THR A 381 9.86 3.91 3.90
CA THR A 381 9.04 2.70 3.96
C THR A 381 9.13 2.12 5.36
N ILE A 382 7.99 1.99 6.05
CA ILE A 382 7.88 1.22 7.29
C ILE A 382 7.45 -0.19 6.93
N THR A 383 8.14 -1.20 7.44
CA THR A 383 7.69 -2.61 7.39
C THR A 383 7.34 -3.12 8.80
N GLY A 384 6.42 -4.08 8.87
CA GLY A 384 5.94 -4.62 10.15
C GLY A 384 5.23 -5.97 10.03
N ALA A 385 4.95 -6.58 11.18
CA ALA A 385 4.26 -7.86 11.29
C ALA A 385 2.74 -7.72 11.07
N SER A 386 2.20 -6.50 11.16
CA SER A 386 0.82 -6.20 10.85
C SER A 386 0.65 -4.76 10.38
N MET A 387 -0.45 -4.48 9.67
CA MET A 387 -0.76 -3.12 9.23
C MET A 387 -0.91 -2.16 10.42
N SER A 388 -1.49 -2.63 11.53
CA SER A 388 -1.65 -1.81 12.73
C SER A 388 -0.30 -1.44 13.36
N GLU A 389 0.67 -2.35 13.37
CA GLU A 389 2.01 -2.04 13.83
C GLU A 389 2.65 -0.96 12.95
N CYS A 390 2.52 -1.09 11.62
CA CYS A 390 3.00 -0.08 10.68
C CYS A 390 2.32 1.28 10.90
N GLU A 391 1.00 1.31 11.12
CA GLU A 391 0.25 2.53 11.40
C GLU A 391 0.74 3.22 12.68
N ALA A 392 0.95 2.46 13.76
CA ALA A 392 1.47 2.99 15.00
C ALA A 392 2.88 3.58 14.85
N LYS A 393 3.77 2.89 14.10
CA LYS A 393 5.15 3.33 13.83
C LYS A 393 5.23 4.54 12.92
N ILE A 394 4.39 4.61 11.88
CA ILE A 394 4.45 5.68 10.89
C ILE A 394 3.73 6.95 11.37
N HIS A 395 2.81 6.83 12.32
CA HIS A 395 1.99 7.96 12.77
C HIS A 395 2.81 9.19 13.24
N PRO A 396 3.85 9.06 14.08
CA PRO A 396 4.71 10.21 14.42
C PRO A 396 5.37 10.85 13.20
N LEU A 397 5.76 10.06 12.19
CA LEU A 397 6.37 10.56 10.95
C LEU A 397 5.35 11.31 10.10
N VAL A 398 4.10 10.81 10.03
CA VAL A 398 2.99 11.51 9.37
C VAL A 398 2.73 12.86 10.06
N GLN A 399 2.73 12.92 11.39
CA GLN A 399 2.56 14.20 12.10
C GLN A 399 3.73 15.15 11.87
N MET A 400 4.96 14.66 11.76
CA MET A 400 6.12 15.49 11.40
C MET A 400 5.99 16.04 9.97
N VAL A 401 5.55 15.22 9.00
CA VAL A 401 5.26 15.68 7.63
C VAL A 401 4.14 16.72 7.62
N ASN A 402 3.08 16.53 8.42
CA ASN A 402 1.99 17.50 8.57
C ASN A 402 2.50 18.83 9.15
N ALA A 403 3.38 18.77 10.16
CA ALA A 403 4.00 19.96 10.73
C ALA A 403 4.83 20.70 9.68
N VAL A 404 5.70 20.01 8.93
CA VAL A 404 6.47 20.62 7.83
C VAL A 404 5.54 21.23 6.77
N ARG A 405 4.43 20.55 6.45
CA ARG A 405 3.43 21.03 5.48
C ARG A 405 2.75 22.31 5.94
N ALA A 406 2.35 22.41 7.22
CA ALA A 406 1.65 23.57 7.77
C ALA A 406 2.42 24.88 7.60
N HIS A 407 3.76 24.80 7.52
CA HIS A 407 4.64 25.96 7.33
C HIS A 407 5.09 26.19 5.87
N ARG A 408 4.63 25.42 4.87
CA ARG A 408 5.12 25.55 3.47
C ARG A 408 4.85 26.91 2.82
N SER A 409 3.74 27.56 3.17
CA SER A 409 3.29 28.82 2.55
C SER A 409 3.76 30.06 3.30
N SER A 410 4.39 29.92 4.47
CA SER A 410 4.94 31.07 5.19
C SER A 410 6.23 31.53 4.51
N SER A 411 6.14 32.62 3.75
CA SER A 411 7.28 33.29 3.12
C SER A 411 8.18 34.03 4.10
N SER A 412 7.86 34.02 5.41
CA SER A 412 8.71 34.60 6.43
C SER A 412 9.84 33.64 6.82
N SER A 413 11.04 34.18 7.00
CA SER A 413 12.22 33.52 7.58
C SER A 413 12.00 32.98 9.01
N ALA A 414 10.77 33.06 9.54
CA ALA A 414 10.37 32.68 10.89
C ALA A 414 9.93 31.20 11.03
N ALA A 415 9.75 30.46 9.93
CA ALA A 415 9.55 29.00 10.00
C ALA A 415 10.89 28.31 10.30
N SER A 416 11.38 28.50 11.53
CA SER A 416 12.55 27.80 12.08
C SER A 416 12.18 26.34 12.37
N ALA A 417 13.19 25.47 12.46
CA ALA A 417 13.02 24.09 12.91
C ALA A 417 12.23 24.00 14.23
N THR A 418 12.42 24.97 15.14
CA THR A 418 11.69 25.08 16.40
C THR A 418 10.18 25.26 16.19
N ALA A 419 9.75 26.10 15.24
CA ALA A 419 8.33 26.31 14.95
C ALA A 419 7.66 25.04 14.43
N ILE A 420 8.35 24.30 13.55
CA ILE A 420 7.89 23.00 13.03
C ILE A 420 7.77 21.99 14.18
N THR A 421 8.78 21.90 15.05
CA THR A 421 8.76 20.98 16.21
C THR A 421 7.65 21.31 17.21
N ASN A 422 7.32 22.59 17.42
CA ASN A 422 6.20 22.99 18.26
C ASN A 422 4.86 22.53 17.65
N THR A 423 4.65 22.78 16.36
CA THR A 423 3.45 22.30 15.64
C THR A 423 3.37 20.77 15.66
N TYR A 424 4.49 20.07 15.50
CA TYR A 424 4.53 18.60 15.65
C TYR A 424 4.07 18.15 17.04
N THR A 425 4.55 18.80 18.10
CA THR A 425 4.17 18.49 19.49
C THR A 425 2.67 18.70 19.71
N GLU A 426 2.09 19.78 19.17
CA GLU A 426 0.65 20.06 19.23
C GLU A 426 -0.18 19.05 18.43
N LEU A 427 0.30 18.64 17.25
CA LEU A 427 -0.33 17.60 16.43
C LEU A 427 -0.29 16.25 17.13
N MET A 428 0.80 15.89 17.78
CA MET A 428 0.89 14.64 18.56
C MET A 428 -0.03 14.64 19.78
N LYS A 429 -0.29 15.80 20.39
CA LYS A 429 -1.27 15.93 21.49
C LYS A 429 -2.72 15.82 21.01
N SER A 430 -3.04 16.44 19.87
CA SER A 430 -4.41 16.46 19.32
C SER A 430 -4.76 15.19 18.54
N ASN A 431 -3.77 14.56 17.91
CA ASN A 431 -3.88 13.30 17.18
C ASN A 431 -2.83 12.33 17.75
N PRO A 432 -3.08 11.70 18.91
CA PRO A 432 -2.17 10.70 19.45
C PRO A 432 -2.07 9.49 18.54
N THR A 433 -1.00 8.70 18.70
CA THR A 433 -0.82 7.45 17.97
C THR A 433 -2.06 6.56 18.13
N PRO A 434 -2.64 6.05 17.02
CA PRO A 434 -3.82 5.21 17.10
C PRO A 434 -3.53 3.97 17.97
N PRO A 435 -4.49 3.53 18.80
CA PRO A 435 -4.31 2.29 19.55
C PRO A 435 -4.15 1.12 18.56
N PRO A 436 -3.41 0.08 18.94
CA PRO A 436 -3.24 -1.06 18.06
C PRO A 436 -4.59 -1.73 17.79
N LYS A 437 -4.80 -2.14 16.55
CA LYS A 437 -6.03 -2.77 16.10
C LYS A 437 -6.19 -4.14 16.79
N PRO A 438 -7.38 -4.44 17.32
CA PRO A 438 -7.70 -5.73 17.91
C PRO A 438 -7.34 -6.93 17.04
N VAL A 439 -6.62 -7.90 17.62
CA VAL A 439 -6.26 -9.18 16.99
C VAL A 439 -6.96 -10.37 17.63
N VAL A 440 -7.62 -10.17 18.78
CA VAL A 440 -8.51 -11.15 19.41
C VAL A 440 -9.90 -10.56 19.55
N ALA A 441 -10.92 -11.30 19.11
CA ALA A 441 -12.31 -10.97 19.40
C ALA A 441 -12.80 -11.78 20.60
N VAL A 442 -13.40 -11.13 21.59
CA VAL A 442 -14.05 -11.81 22.72
C VAL A 442 -15.56 -11.64 22.60
N CYS A 443 -16.24 -12.72 22.23
CA CYS A 443 -17.67 -12.74 21.98
C CYS A 443 -18.41 -13.42 23.13
N MET A 444 -19.53 -12.84 23.55
CA MET A 444 -20.37 -13.38 24.61
C MET A 444 -21.84 -13.40 24.22
N GLY A 445 -22.57 -14.42 24.68
CA GLY A 445 -23.99 -14.60 24.39
C GLY A 445 -24.86 -13.53 25.05
N SER A 446 -24.49 -13.12 26.26
CA SER A 446 -25.16 -12.08 27.06
C SER A 446 -24.13 -11.27 27.85
N ASP A 447 -24.51 -10.07 28.26
CA ASP A 447 -23.79 -9.25 29.24
C ASP A 447 -23.45 -9.97 30.56
N THR A 448 -24.31 -10.89 31.02
CA THR A 448 -24.07 -11.71 32.22
C THR A 448 -22.81 -12.57 32.13
N ASP A 449 -22.43 -13.00 30.92
CA ASP A 449 -21.25 -13.84 30.68
C ASP A 449 -19.94 -13.06 30.88
N LEU A 450 -20.00 -11.72 30.91
CA LEU A 450 -18.84 -10.86 31.14
C LEU A 450 -18.13 -11.19 32.46
N ALA A 451 -18.89 -11.58 33.51
CA ALA A 451 -18.32 -11.97 34.79
C ALA A 451 -17.33 -13.14 34.65
N THR A 452 -17.65 -14.12 33.81
CA THR A 452 -16.78 -15.26 33.50
C THR A 452 -15.57 -14.84 32.66
N LEU A 453 -15.73 -13.87 31.77
CA LEU A 453 -14.69 -13.41 30.85
C LEU A 453 -13.67 -12.43 31.45
N LYS A 454 -13.99 -11.77 32.57
CA LYS A 454 -13.14 -10.75 33.21
C LYS A 454 -11.68 -11.19 33.43
N SER A 455 -11.46 -12.41 33.92
CA SER A 455 -10.10 -12.91 34.18
C SER A 455 -9.30 -13.05 32.88
N GLY A 456 -9.89 -13.61 31.83
CA GLY A 456 -9.27 -13.68 30.50
C GLY A 456 -8.99 -12.30 29.89
N LEU A 457 -9.93 -11.36 30.00
CA LEU A 457 -9.73 -9.98 29.51
C LEU A 457 -8.56 -9.28 30.23
N THR A 458 -8.46 -9.46 31.56
CA THR A 458 -7.31 -8.96 32.34
C THR A 458 -6.00 -9.54 31.84
N ILE A 459 -5.97 -10.83 31.49
CA ILE A 459 -4.78 -11.49 30.96
C ILE A 459 -4.39 -10.93 29.59
N LEU A 460 -5.34 -10.79 28.64
CA LEU A 460 -5.08 -10.16 27.34
C LEU A 460 -4.54 -8.73 27.51
N LYS A 461 -5.10 -7.96 28.45
CA LYS A 461 -4.63 -6.61 28.78
C LYS A 461 -3.21 -6.61 29.34
N THR A 462 -2.88 -7.52 30.26
CA THR A 462 -1.53 -7.65 30.84
C THR A 462 -0.50 -8.09 29.79
N MET A 463 -0.90 -8.93 28.82
CA MET A 463 -0.06 -9.32 27.68
C MET A 463 0.16 -8.18 26.68
N GLY A 464 -0.67 -7.13 26.73
CA GLY A 464 -0.69 -6.10 25.70
C GLY A 464 -1.21 -6.61 24.35
N ILE A 465 -1.99 -7.71 24.33
CA ILE A 465 -2.63 -8.21 23.12
C ILE A 465 -3.89 -7.37 22.87
N PRO A 466 -4.00 -6.66 21.74
CA PRO A 466 -5.18 -5.88 21.41
C PRO A 466 -6.41 -6.77 21.23
N TYR A 467 -7.53 -6.41 21.85
CA TYR A 467 -8.77 -7.17 21.76
C TYR A 467 -10.01 -6.28 21.71
N ASP A 468 -11.09 -6.83 21.14
CA ASP A 468 -12.44 -6.28 21.22
C ASP A 468 -13.36 -7.20 22.02
N VAL A 469 -14.45 -6.62 22.52
CA VAL A 469 -15.49 -7.35 23.25
C VAL A 469 -16.84 -7.11 22.59
N HIS A 470 -17.55 -8.19 22.24
CA HIS A 470 -18.82 -8.14 21.53
C HIS A 470 -19.89 -8.98 22.23
N ILE A 471 -21.12 -8.47 22.24
CA ILE A 471 -22.30 -9.25 22.64
C ILE A 471 -23.02 -9.70 21.38
N THR A 472 -23.10 -11.01 21.16
CA THR A 472 -23.82 -11.61 20.04
C THR A 472 -24.26 -13.03 20.39
N SER A 473 -25.37 -13.49 19.82
CA SER A 473 -26.01 -14.74 20.17
C SER A 473 -26.39 -15.53 18.93
N ALA A 474 -26.08 -16.83 18.94
CA ALA A 474 -26.51 -17.79 17.92
C ALA A 474 -28.04 -17.89 17.80
N HIS A 475 -28.78 -17.57 18.86
CA HIS A 475 -30.23 -17.71 18.90
C HIS A 475 -30.96 -16.38 18.76
N ARG A 476 -30.41 -15.30 19.32
CA ARG A 476 -31.06 -13.98 19.38
C ARG A 476 -30.60 -13.02 18.28
N THR A 477 -29.33 -13.10 17.87
CA THR A 477 -28.76 -12.23 16.84
C THR A 477 -27.97 -13.03 15.78
N PRO A 478 -28.56 -14.10 15.20
CA PRO A 478 -27.83 -15.03 14.33
C PRO A 478 -27.21 -14.34 13.11
N LYS A 479 -27.94 -13.45 12.43
CA LYS A 479 -27.41 -12.74 11.24
C LYS A 479 -26.16 -11.91 11.56
N TYR A 480 -26.22 -11.13 12.64
CA TYR A 480 -25.08 -10.34 13.09
C TYR A 480 -23.87 -11.20 13.47
N MET A 481 -24.11 -12.33 14.15
CA MET A 481 -23.08 -13.31 14.50
C MET A 481 -22.41 -13.91 13.25
N LEU A 482 -23.20 -14.36 12.26
CA LEU A 482 -22.67 -14.92 11.01
C LEU A 482 -21.86 -13.87 10.25
N GLU A 483 -22.40 -12.67 10.05
CA GLU A 483 -21.69 -11.56 9.38
C GLU A 483 -20.38 -11.19 10.09
N PHE A 484 -20.37 -11.22 11.43
CA PHE A 484 -19.16 -10.99 12.21
C PHE A 484 -18.12 -12.08 11.96
N ALA A 485 -18.51 -13.35 12.05
CA ALA A 485 -17.62 -14.49 11.86
C ALA A 485 -17.02 -14.52 10.44
N GLU A 486 -17.85 -14.31 9.41
CA GLU A 486 -17.43 -14.22 8.01
C GLU A 486 -16.36 -13.12 7.81
N LYS A 487 -16.57 -11.96 8.45
CA LYS A 487 -15.67 -10.80 8.32
C LYS A 487 -14.45 -10.89 9.23
N ALA A 488 -14.42 -11.77 10.23
CA ALA A 488 -13.40 -11.76 11.28
C ALA A 488 -11.96 -11.84 10.73
N ALA A 489 -11.72 -12.72 9.76
CA ALA A 489 -10.40 -12.86 9.14
C ALA A 489 -9.99 -11.58 8.40
N SER A 490 -10.91 -10.98 7.64
CA SER A 490 -10.68 -9.73 6.90
C SER A 490 -10.47 -8.52 7.82
N GLN A 491 -11.03 -8.56 9.04
CA GLN A 491 -10.82 -7.55 10.06
C GLN A 491 -9.47 -7.66 10.75
N GLY A 492 -8.77 -8.78 10.59
CA GLY A 492 -7.42 -9.01 11.12
C GLY A 492 -7.38 -9.85 12.40
N TYR A 493 -8.52 -10.40 12.84
CA TYR A 493 -8.54 -11.27 14.01
C TYR A 493 -7.74 -12.55 13.74
N LYS A 494 -6.95 -12.94 14.74
CA LYS A 494 -6.13 -14.17 14.77
C LYS A 494 -6.78 -15.25 15.63
N ALA A 495 -7.64 -14.87 16.57
CA ALA A 495 -8.42 -15.80 17.38
C ALA A 495 -9.75 -15.17 17.80
N ILE A 496 -10.76 -16.00 18.00
CA ILE A 496 -12.04 -15.62 18.60
C ILE A 496 -12.20 -16.40 19.91
N ILE A 497 -12.44 -15.73 21.02
CA ILE A 497 -12.86 -16.33 22.29
C ILE A 497 -14.36 -16.18 22.38
N ALA A 498 -15.10 -17.29 22.33
CA ALA A 498 -16.56 -17.29 22.38
C ALA A 498 -17.04 -17.93 23.69
N ALA A 499 -17.77 -17.19 24.52
CA ALA A 499 -18.34 -17.66 25.76
C ALA A 499 -19.86 -17.83 25.64
N ALA A 500 -20.37 -18.99 26.05
CA ALA A 500 -21.81 -19.24 26.11
C ALA A 500 -22.17 -20.27 27.18
N GLY A 501 -23.37 -20.11 27.76
CA GLY A 501 -23.97 -21.04 28.71
C GLY A 501 -25.18 -21.78 28.14
N GLY A 502 -25.56 -22.90 28.74
CA GLY A 502 -26.76 -23.66 28.36
C GLY A 502 -26.56 -24.44 27.07
N ALA A 503 -27.47 -24.26 26.10
CA ALA A 503 -27.27 -24.70 24.72
C ALA A 503 -26.23 -23.79 24.02
N ALA A 504 -24.97 -23.95 24.41
CA ALA A 504 -23.85 -23.06 24.14
C ALA A 504 -23.36 -23.11 22.68
N HIS A 505 -24.25 -22.80 21.73
CA HIS A 505 -23.99 -22.88 20.29
C HIS A 505 -23.07 -21.79 19.74
N LEU A 506 -22.89 -20.68 20.45
CA LEU A 506 -22.15 -19.51 19.94
C LEU A 506 -20.75 -19.87 19.40
N PRO A 507 -19.88 -20.61 20.13
CA PRO A 507 -18.55 -20.95 19.61
C PRO A 507 -18.62 -21.81 18.36
N GLY A 508 -19.51 -22.80 18.35
CA GLY A 508 -19.65 -23.72 17.23
C GLY A 508 -20.19 -23.05 15.96
N MET A 509 -21.17 -22.17 16.11
CA MET A 509 -21.75 -21.40 15.00
C MET A 509 -20.78 -20.35 14.46
N MET A 510 -19.94 -19.74 15.30
CA MET A 510 -18.88 -18.86 14.79
C MET A 510 -17.83 -19.65 14.01
N ALA A 511 -17.44 -20.83 14.51
CA ALA A 511 -16.45 -21.68 13.86
C ALA A 511 -16.90 -22.22 12.50
N SER A 512 -18.21 -22.30 12.22
CA SER A 512 -18.70 -22.76 10.90
C SER A 512 -18.52 -21.72 9.80
N GLU A 513 -18.45 -20.44 10.15
CA GLU A 513 -18.45 -19.33 9.18
C GLU A 513 -17.10 -18.60 9.07
N THR A 514 -16.06 -19.08 9.75
CA THR A 514 -14.78 -18.35 9.79
C THR A 514 -13.58 -19.27 9.70
N SER A 515 -12.53 -18.79 9.04
CA SER A 515 -11.22 -19.44 9.04
C SER A 515 -10.38 -19.07 10.28
N VAL A 516 -10.85 -18.14 11.11
CA VAL A 516 -10.17 -17.74 12.34
C VAL A 516 -10.40 -18.81 13.42
N PRO A 517 -9.35 -19.30 14.11
CA PRO A 517 -9.52 -20.24 15.21
C PRO A 517 -10.49 -19.74 16.29
N VAL A 518 -11.47 -20.56 16.66
CA VAL A 518 -12.44 -20.26 17.72
C VAL A 518 -12.11 -21.07 18.98
N ILE A 519 -12.04 -20.36 20.10
CA ILE A 519 -11.81 -20.88 21.45
C ILE A 519 -13.13 -20.79 22.21
N GLY A 520 -13.70 -21.92 22.58
CA GLY A 520 -14.96 -21.98 23.32
C GLY A 520 -14.72 -21.95 24.83
N VAL A 521 -15.40 -21.03 25.52
CA VAL A 521 -15.43 -20.93 26.99
C VAL A 521 -16.82 -21.36 27.47
N PRO A 522 -16.96 -22.59 28.03
CA PRO A 522 -18.23 -23.02 28.59
C PRO A 522 -18.57 -22.18 29.81
N VAL A 523 -19.69 -21.45 29.77
CA VAL A 523 -20.19 -20.68 30.92
C VAL A 523 -21.05 -21.59 31.78
N LYS A 524 -20.88 -21.50 33.10
CA LYS A 524 -21.67 -22.28 34.07
C LYS A 524 -23.14 -21.83 34.02
N ALA A 525 -24.01 -22.69 33.49
CA ALA A 525 -25.45 -22.49 33.52
C ALA A 525 -26.02 -22.83 34.91
N SER A 526 -27.28 -22.45 35.15
CA SER A 526 -27.99 -22.77 36.40
C SER A 526 -28.24 -24.27 36.60
N SER A 527 -28.23 -25.05 35.52
CA SER A 527 -28.41 -26.50 35.53
C SER A 527 -27.11 -27.19 35.10
N LEU A 528 -26.88 -28.42 35.58
CA LEU A 528 -25.77 -29.30 35.18
C LEU A 528 -24.35 -28.73 35.38
N ASP A 529 -24.19 -27.69 36.19
CA ASP A 529 -22.91 -27.08 36.55
C ASP A 529 -22.01 -26.69 35.35
N GLY A 530 -22.61 -26.41 34.19
CA GLY A 530 -21.89 -26.08 32.95
C GLY A 530 -21.43 -27.28 32.12
N MET A 531 -21.77 -28.51 32.51
CA MET A 531 -21.51 -29.71 31.70
C MET A 531 -22.29 -29.69 30.39
N ASP A 532 -23.50 -29.14 30.40
CA ASP A 532 -24.28 -28.85 29.20
C ASP A 532 -23.51 -27.94 28.22
N SER A 533 -22.99 -26.82 28.73
CA SER A 533 -22.17 -25.90 27.94
C SER A 533 -20.90 -26.59 27.41
N LEU A 534 -20.21 -27.36 28.27
CA LEU A 534 -18.97 -28.04 27.89
C LEU A 534 -19.21 -29.07 26.78
N LEU A 535 -20.21 -29.94 26.96
CA LEU A 535 -20.56 -30.96 25.98
C LEU A 535 -21.05 -30.33 24.67
N SER A 536 -21.79 -29.23 24.74
CA SER A 536 -22.25 -28.49 23.56
C SER A 536 -21.10 -27.89 22.74
N ILE A 537 -20.01 -27.47 23.39
CA ILE A 537 -18.89 -26.81 22.71
C ILE A 537 -17.86 -27.84 22.22
N VAL A 538 -17.60 -28.90 22.99
CA VAL A 538 -16.59 -29.90 22.63
C VAL A 538 -17.07 -30.88 21.54
N GLN A 539 -18.37 -31.16 21.47
CA GLN A 539 -18.95 -32.13 20.53
C GLN A 539 -19.34 -31.49 19.19
N MET A 540 -18.36 -30.95 18.47
CA MET A 540 -18.59 -30.34 17.17
C MET A 540 -18.61 -31.36 16.02
N PRO A 541 -19.44 -31.14 14.97
CA PRO A 541 -19.41 -31.96 13.77
C PRO A 541 -18.06 -31.90 13.05
N ARG A 542 -17.77 -32.92 12.24
CA ARG A 542 -16.57 -33.00 11.41
C ARG A 542 -16.44 -31.75 10.54
N GLY A 543 -15.28 -31.09 10.62
CA GLY A 543 -14.96 -29.92 9.80
C GLY A 543 -15.16 -28.57 10.50
N VAL A 544 -15.75 -28.54 11.72
CA VAL A 544 -15.99 -27.30 12.47
C VAL A 544 -15.33 -27.36 13.86
N PRO A 545 -13.98 -27.41 13.94
CA PRO A 545 -13.30 -27.60 15.22
C PRO A 545 -13.43 -26.36 16.12
N VAL A 546 -13.68 -26.57 17.40
CA VAL A 546 -13.61 -25.54 18.44
C VAL A 546 -12.62 -25.97 19.51
N ALA A 547 -11.65 -25.10 19.82
CA ALA A 547 -10.72 -25.34 20.92
C ALA A 547 -11.41 -25.05 22.25
N THR A 548 -11.81 -26.09 22.98
CA THR A 548 -12.62 -25.94 24.20
C THR A 548 -11.74 -25.89 25.44
N VAL A 549 -11.88 -24.85 26.27
CA VAL A 549 -11.23 -24.77 27.59
C VAL A 549 -12.15 -25.28 28.70
N GLY A 550 -11.63 -25.40 29.92
CA GLY A 550 -12.44 -25.79 31.08
C GLY A 550 -13.60 -24.82 31.36
N ILE A 551 -14.63 -25.32 32.05
CA ILE A 551 -15.82 -24.53 32.42
C ILE A 551 -15.39 -23.28 33.19
N GLY A 552 -15.83 -22.11 32.71
CA GLY A 552 -15.54 -20.80 33.28
C GLY A 552 -14.10 -20.29 33.08
N ASN A 553 -13.24 -21.04 32.39
CA ASN A 553 -11.80 -20.78 32.37
C ASN A 553 -11.38 -19.81 31.26
N SER A 554 -11.83 -18.56 31.37
CA SER A 554 -11.46 -17.49 30.42
C SER A 554 -9.96 -17.17 30.43
N THR A 555 -9.27 -17.39 31.54
CA THR A 555 -7.80 -17.25 31.65
C THR A 555 -7.08 -18.16 30.65
N ASN A 556 -7.42 -19.46 30.62
CA ASN A 556 -6.81 -20.39 29.67
C ASN A 556 -7.21 -20.07 28.22
N ALA A 557 -8.42 -19.53 27.99
CA ALA A 557 -8.79 -19.09 26.66
C ALA A 557 -7.93 -17.92 26.17
N ALA A 558 -7.64 -16.94 27.05
CA ALA A 558 -6.74 -15.84 26.74
C ALA A 558 -5.30 -16.32 26.48
N ILE A 559 -4.77 -17.25 27.28
CA ILE A 559 -3.43 -17.82 27.07
C ILE A 559 -3.37 -18.63 25.77
N LEU A 560 -4.43 -19.38 25.44
CA LEU A 560 -4.51 -20.11 24.18
C LEU A 560 -4.59 -19.16 22.98
N ALA A 561 -5.36 -18.07 23.09
CA ALA A 561 -5.38 -17.01 22.08
C ALA A 561 -4.00 -16.38 21.92
N ALA A 562 -3.27 -16.12 23.01
CA ALA A 562 -1.92 -15.60 22.98
C ALA A 562 -0.93 -16.55 22.29
N ARG A 563 -1.07 -17.87 22.47
CA ARG A 563 -0.27 -18.86 21.73
C ARG A 563 -0.57 -18.85 20.24
N ILE A 564 -1.84 -18.71 19.85
CA ILE A 564 -2.25 -18.60 18.45
C ILE A 564 -1.67 -17.33 17.82
N VAL A 565 -1.86 -16.18 18.47
CA VAL A 565 -1.29 -14.89 18.05
C VAL A 565 0.25 -14.97 17.96
N GLY A 566 0.86 -15.62 18.95
CA GLY A 566 2.31 -15.84 19.06
C GLY A 566 2.93 -16.63 17.92
N THR A 567 2.16 -17.38 17.13
CA THR A 567 2.67 -18.03 15.91
C THR A 567 3.10 -17.03 14.83
N SER A 568 2.58 -15.80 14.90
CA SER A 568 2.90 -14.72 13.95
C SER A 568 3.43 -13.44 14.63
N GLU A 569 3.23 -13.28 15.94
CA GLU A 569 3.65 -12.09 16.68
C GLU A 569 4.62 -12.44 17.81
N ILE A 570 5.90 -12.08 17.61
CA ILE A 570 6.99 -12.44 18.53
C ILE A 570 6.77 -11.94 19.96
N LYS A 571 6.12 -10.79 20.15
CA LYS A 571 5.84 -10.24 21.48
C LYS A 571 4.89 -11.13 22.28
N ALA A 572 3.83 -11.64 21.64
CA ALA A 572 2.90 -12.56 22.27
C ALA A 572 3.58 -13.89 22.60
N GLN A 573 4.43 -14.39 21.69
CA GLN A 573 5.23 -15.59 21.94
C GLN A 573 6.16 -15.43 23.16
N GLN A 574 6.95 -14.35 23.20
CA GLN A 574 7.88 -14.07 24.30
C GLN A 574 7.15 -13.94 25.64
N TRP A 575 5.99 -13.28 25.65
CA TRP A 575 5.17 -13.20 26.85
C TRP A 575 4.75 -14.59 27.34
N VAL A 576 4.30 -15.47 26.44
CA VAL A 576 3.90 -16.84 26.80
C VAL A 576 5.09 -17.63 27.35
N GLU A 577 6.27 -17.51 26.76
CA GLU A 577 7.50 -18.14 27.25
C GLU A 577 7.90 -17.64 28.64
N GLU A 578 7.81 -16.32 28.87
CA GLU A 578 8.08 -15.71 30.17
C GLU A 578 7.04 -16.11 31.22
N HIS A 579 5.76 -16.16 30.85
CA HIS A 579 4.69 -16.61 31.72
C HIS A 579 4.90 -18.06 32.19
N LEU A 580 5.34 -18.96 31.29
CA LEU A 580 5.68 -20.33 31.65
C LEU A 580 6.83 -20.40 32.67
N LYS A 581 7.88 -19.59 32.48
CA LYS A 581 9.01 -19.50 33.43
C LYS A 581 8.58 -18.93 34.78
N ASN A 582 7.73 -17.90 34.79
CA ASN A 582 7.23 -17.29 36.02
C ASN A 582 6.35 -18.26 36.81
N MET A 583 5.52 -19.04 36.13
CA MET A 583 4.69 -20.07 36.77
C MET A 583 5.54 -21.15 37.45
N GLU A 584 6.64 -21.57 36.81
CA GLU A 584 7.62 -22.48 37.41
C GLU A 584 8.25 -21.85 38.66
N HIS A 585 8.70 -20.61 38.57
CA HIS A 585 9.32 -19.89 39.69
C HIS A 585 8.35 -19.73 40.87
N GLU A 586 7.11 -19.30 40.62
CA GLU A 586 6.06 -19.17 41.64
C GLU A 586 5.74 -20.51 42.31
N ASN A 587 5.65 -21.59 41.53
CA ASN A 587 5.37 -22.92 42.08
C ASN A 587 6.55 -23.41 42.94
N MET A 588 7.78 -23.20 42.48
CA MET A 588 8.98 -23.53 43.26
C MET A 588 9.11 -22.67 44.51
N GLU A 589 8.68 -21.42 44.49
CA GLU A 589 8.62 -20.58 45.69
C GLU A 589 7.58 -21.08 46.69
N LYS A 590 6.39 -21.47 46.22
CA LYS A 590 5.35 -22.10 47.05
C LYS A 590 5.86 -23.40 47.66
N GLU A 591 6.58 -24.22 46.90
CA GLU A 591 7.20 -25.46 47.38
C GLU A 591 8.28 -25.18 48.43
N ARG A 592 9.22 -24.27 48.16
CA ARG A 592 10.25 -23.87 49.13
C ARG A 592 9.61 -23.32 50.42
N ARG A 593 8.52 -22.56 50.30
CA ARG A 593 7.77 -22.03 51.44
C ARG A 593 7.09 -23.16 52.22
N LEU A 594 6.47 -24.11 51.53
CA LEU A 594 5.85 -25.29 52.15
C LEU A 594 6.88 -26.12 52.92
N GLN A 595 8.06 -26.36 52.32
CA GLN A 595 9.15 -27.09 52.98
C GLN A 595 9.72 -26.33 54.19
N ARG A 596 9.76 -24.99 54.13
CA ARG A 596 10.28 -24.14 55.22
C ARG A 596 9.29 -23.97 56.38
N GLU A 597 8.01 -23.78 56.09
CA GLU A 597 6.96 -23.50 57.10
C GLU A 597 6.29 -24.78 57.62
N GLY A 598 6.37 -25.89 56.88
CA GLY A 598 5.64 -27.11 57.17
C GLY A 598 4.17 -27.02 56.75
N TRP A 599 3.57 -28.16 56.38
CA TRP A 599 2.19 -28.21 55.87
C TRP A 599 1.14 -27.80 56.91
N GLU A 600 1.44 -27.93 58.20
CA GLU A 600 0.54 -27.57 59.31
C GLU A 600 0.35 -26.04 59.45
N VAL A 601 1.35 -25.25 59.03
CA VAL A 601 1.35 -23.78 59.12
C VAL A 601 1.06 -23.13 57.77
N TYR A 602 1.33 -23.83 56.66
CA TYR A 602 1.15 -23.32 55.31
C TYR A 602 -0.31 -22.95 55.03
N LYS A 603 -0.62 -21.65 55.04
CA LYS A 603 -1.87 -21.10 54.53
C LYS A 603 -1.68 -20.63 53.10
N LYS A 604 -2.60 -21.04 52.22
CA LYS A 604 -2.73 -20.52 50.86
C LYS A 604 -2.86 -18.99 51.00
N LEU A 605 -1.92 -18.24 50.42
CA LEU A 605 -2.10 -16.79 50.28
C LEU A 605 -3.35 -16.60 49.41
N ASP A 606 -4.30 -15.81 49.89
CA ASP A 606 -5.61 -15.65 49.27
C ASP A 606 -5.47 -15.35 47.77
N SER A 607 -6.24 -16.13 47.00
CA SER A 607 -6.35 -16.12 45.54
C SER A 607 -7.13 -14.95 44.99
#